data_AF-A0AAU8EWX3-F1
#
_entry.id   AF-A0AAU8EWX3-F1
#
_cell.length_a   1.000
_cell.length_b   1.000
_cell.length_c   1.000
_cell.angle_alpha   90.00
_cell.angle_beta   90.00
_cell.angle_gamma   90.00
#
_symmetry.space_group_name_H-M   'P 1'
#
loop_
_entity.id
_entity.type
_entity.pdbx_description
1 polymer ?
#
loop_
_entity_poly.entity_id
_entity_poly.type
_entity_poly.pdbx_seq_one_letter_code
_entity_poly.pdbx_strand_id
1 'polypeptide(L)'
;MPERCPLISRALGGAAASAAILLAATACSPVVSIENADVPQWRATALPSDSRAVLEDSGKILNRDRIIQAAASVPAGDYTLTITCDGGGKAFFAVLLAGKELTEAGAACNGSRETATITVPKAGRMEISASSVDAPLLYAYQLVPGR
;
A
#
# COMPACT_ATOMS: atom_id res chain seq x y z
N MET A 1 -6.03 -13.53 -75.31
CA MET A 1 -5.61 -12.46 -76.25
C MET A 1 -6.76 -11.46 -76.37
N PRO A 2 -6.55 -10.14 -76.49
CA PRO A 2 -5.31 -9.36 -76.48
C PRO A 2 -5.31 -8.19 -75.49
N GLU A 3 -4.11 -7.65 -75.33
CA GLU A 3 -3.65 -6.30 -75.01
C GLU A 3 -4.66 -5.19 -74.69
N ARG A 4 -4.26 -4.35 -73.72
CA ARG A 4 -4.04 -2.91 -73.94
C ARG A 4 -3.34 -2.30 -72.71
N CYS A 5 -2.11 -1.84 -72.91
CA CYS A 5 -1.54 -0.77 -72.10
C CYS A 5 -1.84 0.55 -72.83
N PRO A 6 -2.24 1.59 -72.09
CA PRO A 6 -1.46 2.82 -72.21
C PRO A 6 -1.27 3.58 -70.88
N LEU A 7 -0.06 4.11 -70.75
CA LEU A 7 0.30 5.47 -70.32
C LEU A 7 -0.16 5.98 -68.93
N ILE A 8 0.81 5.92 -68.01
CA ILE A 8 1.36 7.03 -67.20
C ILE A 8 0.42 8.22 -66.94
N SER A 9 0.07 8.39 -65.67
CA SER A 9 -0.10 9.72 -65.06
C SER A 9 0.38 9.68 -63.61
N ARG A 10 1.34 10.57 -63.31
CA ARG A 10 1.95 10.78 -61.99
C ARG A 10 0.88 11.15 -60.97
N ALA A 11 0.81 10.40 -59.87
CA ALA A 11 0.31 10.90 -58.60
C ALA A 11 1.48 10.93 -57.61
N LEU A 12 1.97 12.14 -57.32
CA LEU A 12 2.68 12.39 -56.06
C LEU A 12 1.63 12.29 -54.95
N GLY A 13 1.80 11.37 -54.01
CA GLY A 13 0.96 11.30 -52.83
C GLY A 13 1.33 10.10 -51.96
N GLY A 14 1.75 10.38 -50.73
CA GLY A 14 1.93 9.36 -49.69
C GLY A 14 3.35 9.28 -49.17
N ALA A 15 3.66 10.17 -48.21
CA ALA A 15 4.85 10.08 -47.39
C ALA A 15 4.94 8.71 -46.68
N ALA A 16 6.18 8.25 -46.54
CA ALA A 16 6.58 6.95 -46.06
C ALA A 16 5.95 6.53 -44.72
N ALA A 17 5.61 5.24 -44.66
CA ALA A 17 5.16 4.53 -43.49
C ALA A 17 6.10 4.73 -42.29
N SER A 18 5.55 5.24 -41.19
CA SER A 18 6.19 5.25 -39.87
C SER A 18 5.26 4.56 -38.90
N ALA A 19 5.25 3.23 -38.91
CA ALA A 19 4.55 2.45 -37.90
C ALA A 19 5.40 2.46 -36.61
N ALA A 20 5.21 3.48 -35.77
CA ALA A 20 5.73 3.49 -34.42
C ALA A 20 4.83 2.60 -33.54
N ILE A 21 5.25 1.35 -33.34
CA ILE A 21 4.62 0.43 -32.38
C ILE A 21 5.03 0.91 -30.99
N LEU A 22 4.13 1.63 -30.30
CA LEU A 22 4.25 1.92 -28.88
C LEU A 22 3.99 0.61 -28.11
N LEU A 23 5.06 -0.05 -27.67
CA LEU A 23 4.98 -1.11 -26.67
C LEU A 23 4.59 -0.46 -25.33
N ALA A 24 3.28 -0.39 -25.08
CA ALA A 24 2.77 -0.16 -23.74
C ALA A 24 3.13 -1.38 -22.89
N ALA A 25 4.23 -1.30 -22.15
CA ALA A 25 4.54 -2.26 -21.11
C ALA A 25 3.46 -2.12 -20.02
N THR A 26 2.44 -2.97 -20.06
CA THR A 26 1.59 -3.22 -18.90
C THR A 26 2.50 -3.87 -17.85
N ALA A 27 3.02 -3.07 -16.92
CA ALA A 27 3.68 -3.57 -15.73
C ALA A 27 2.63 -4.28 -14.87
N CYS A 28 2.32 -5.52 -15.23
CA CYS A 28 1.72 -6.47 -14.29
C CYS A 28 2.79 -6.69 -13.22
N SER A 29 2.68 -5.98 -12.09
CA SER A 29 3.46 -6.29 -10.91
C SER A 29 3.30 -7.80 -10.65
N PRO A 30 4.40 -8.57 -10.58
CA PRO A 30 4.27 -9.96 -10.16
C PRO A 30 3.60 -9.93 -8.79
N VAL A 31 2.53 -10.69 -8.64
CA VAL A 31 1.94 -10.96 -7.32
C VAL A 31 3.04 -11.63 -6.52
N VAL A 32 3.78 -10.86 -5.73
CA VAL A 32 4.80 -11.38 -4.83
C VAL A 32 4.04 -12.24 -3.84
N SER A 33 4.39 -13.53 -3.77
CA SER A 33 3.89 -14.40 -2.70
C SER A 33 4.21 -13.71 -1.37
N ILE A 34 3.16 -13.36 -0.62
CA ILE A 34 3.25 -12.60 0.63
C ILE A 34 4.20 -13.30 1.61
N GLU A 35 4.20 -14.63 1.60
CA GLU A 35 5.08 -15.49 2.38
C GLU A 35 6.56 -15.18 2.13
N ASN A 36 6.92 -14.89 0.87
CA ASN A 36 8.30 -14.66 0.43
C ASN A 36 8.66 -13.17 0.29
N ALA A 37 7.73 -12.27 0.56
CA ALA A 37 7.97 -10.84 0.43
C ALA A 37 9.08 -10.35 1.37
N ASP A 38 9.91 -9.44 0.86
CA ASP A 38 10.88 -8.68 1.65
C ASP A 38 10.16 -7.48 2.30
N VAL A 39 9.80 -7.64 3.58
CA VAL A 39 9.04 -6.63 4.33
C VAL A 39 9.82 -5.33 4.49
N PRO A 40 11.12 -5.32 4.89
CA PRO A 40 11.89 -4.08 4.93
C PRO A 40 11.93 -3.33 3.60
N GLN A 41 12.20 -4.04 2.49
CA GLN A 41 12.28 -3.42 1.16
C GLN A 41 10.92 -2.88 0.71
N TRP A 42 9.84 -3.62 0.95
CA TRP A 42 8.48 -3.16 0.67
C TRP A 42 8.09 -1.96 1.54
N ARG A 43 8.33 -2.00 2.85
CA ARG A 43 8.02 -0.90 3.77
C ARG A 43 8.74 0.38 3.38
N ALA A 44 10.01 0.30 3.00
CA ALA A 44 10.80 1.47 2.61
C ALA A 44 10.16 2.30 1.48
N THR A 45 9.31 1.69 0.65
CA THR A 45 8.53 2.40 -0.39
C THR A 45 7.09 2.63 0.03
N ALA A 46 6.45 1.63 0.65
CA ALA A 46 5.03 1.65 1.02
C ALA A 46 4.74 2.57 2.21
N LEU A 47 5.59 2.62 3.23
CA LEU A 47 5.47 3.52 4.39
C LEU A 47 6.85 3.74 5.03
N PRO A 48 7.64 4.71 4.52
CA PRO A 48 8.94 5.06 5.10
C PRO A 48 8.80 5.46 6.57
N SER A 49 9.72 5.01 7.41
CA SER A 49 9.74 5.33 8.85
C SER A 49 9.75 6.85 9.11
N ASP A 50 8.99 7.28 10.12
CA ASP A 50 9.03 8.64 10.66
C ASP A 50 9.80 8.62 12.00
N SER A 51 10.81 9.48 12.15
CA SER A 51 11.61 9.57 13.37
C SER A 51 10.83 10.03 14.61
N ARG A 52 9.62 10.55 14.41
CA ARG A 52 8.68 10.94 15.47
C ARG A 52 7.68 9.83 15.82
N ALA A 53 7.75 8.67 15.15
CA ALA A 53 6.85 7.57 15.45
C ALA A 53 7.02 7.13 16.91
N VAL A 54 5.92 7.11 17.65
CA VAL A 54 5.89 6.62 19.04
C VAL A 54 5.59 5.12 19.11
N LEU A 55 5.02 4.59 18.03
CA LEU A 55 4.80 3.16 17.81
C LEU A 55 4.71 2.92 16.31
N GLU A 56 5.43 1.94 15.80
CA GLU A 56 5.40 1.55 14.40
C GLU A 56 5.72 0.06 14.28
N ASP A 57 5.20 -0.57 13.23
CA ASP A 57 5.50 -1.96 12.92
C ASP A 57 5.25 -2.26 11.46
N SER A 58 5.82 -3.36 10.99
CA SER A 58 5.54 -3.90 9.67
C SER A 58 5.82 -5.38 9.63
N GLY A 59 5.02 -6.11 8.87
CA GLY A 59 5.15 -7.55 8.81
C GLY A 59 4.23 -8.21 7.81
N LYS A 60 4.05 -9.50 8.03
CA LYS A 60 3.17 -10.38 7.27
C LYS A 60 2.07 -10.85 8.20
N ILE A 61 0.82 -10.65 7.83
CA ILE A 61 -0.32 -11.35 8.41
C ILE A 61 -0.48 -12.61 7.58
N LEU A 62 0.04 -13.75 8.06
CA LEU A 62 0.01 -15.03 7.34
C LEU A 62 -1.26 -15.84 7.60
N ASN A 63 -1.97 -15.51 8.67
CA ASN A 63 -3.19 -16.16 9.11
C ASN A 63 -4.10 -15.11 9.80
N ARG A 64 -5.19 -15.55 10.42
CA ARG A 64 -6.17 -14.64 11.06
C ARG A 64 -5.77 -14.21 12.48
N ASP A 65 -4.56 -14.55 12.93
CA ASP A 65 -4.09 -14.17 14.25
C ASP A 65 -3.78 -12.66 14.30
N ARG A 66 -3.93 -12.07 15.48
CA ARG A 66 -3.59 -10.67 15.70
C ARG A 66 -2.11 -10.53 16.00
N ILE A 67 -1.44 -9.63 15.31
CA ILE A 67 -0.07 -9.24 15.60
C ILE A 67 -0.12 -7.96 16.43
N ILE A 68 0.45 -7.97 17.63
CA ILE A 68 0.31 -6.88 18.60
C ILE A 68 1.68 -6.27 18.85
N GLN A 69 1.76 -4.94 18.78
CA GLN A 69 2.87 -4.18 19.37
C GLN A 69 2.36 -3.23 20.43
N ALA A 70 3.23 -2.93 21.38
CA ALA A 70 2.91 -2.07 22.50
C ALA A 70 4.00 -1.04 22.78
N ALA A 71 3.57 0.19 23.11
CA ALA A 71 4.42 1.20 23.71
C ALA A 71 4.09 1.31 25.21
N ALA A 72 5.11 1.30 26.06
CA ALA A 72 4.93 1.29 27.52
C ALA A 72 4.14 2.50 28.04
N SER A 73 4.34 3.68 27.43
CA SER A 73 3.60 4.89 27.74
C SER A 73 3.62 5.86 26.56
N VAL A 74 2.44 6.14 25.99
CA VAL A 74 2.22 7.18 24.99
C VAL A 74 1.63 8.41 25.70
N PRO A 75 2.21 9.62 25.58
CA PRO A 75 1.67 10.83 26.20
C PRO A 75 0.27 11.20 25.71
N ALA A 76 -0.47 11.98 26.52
CA ALA A 76 -1.72 12.58 26.08
C ALA A 76 -1.48 13.53 24.89
N GLY A 77 -2.45 13.60 23.98
CA GLY A 77 -2.36 14.44 22.78
C GLY A 77 -3.05 13.80 21.58
N ASP A 78 -3.02 14.50 20.45
CA ASP A 78 -3.54 14.00 19.19
C ASP A 78 -2.43 13.33 18.38
N TYR A 79 -2.78 12.27 17.68
CA TYR A 79 -1.88 11.45 16.89
C TYR A 79 -2.51 11.14 15.53
N THR A 80 -1.65 10.93 14.54
CA THR A 80 -2.01 10.37 13.25
C THR A 80 -1.49 8.95 13.17
N LEU A 81 -2.41 8.00 13.04
CA LEU A 81 -2.12 6.63 12.66
C LEU A 81 -2.13 6.56 11.13
N THR A 82 -0.98 6.32 10.51
CA THR A 82 -0.90 5.99 9.08
C THR A 82 -0.72 4.49 8.93
N ILE A 83 -1.53 3.88 8.08
CA ILE A 83 -1.55 2.43 7.82
C ILE A 83 -1.45 2.18 6.33
N THR A 84 -0.80 1.08 5.97
CA THR A 84 -0.79 0.56 4.60
C THR A 84 -0.76 -0.96 4.61
N CYS A 85 -1.30 -1.57 3.56
CA CYS A 85 -1.21 -3.00 3.35
C CYS A 85 -1.13 -3.36 1.88
N ASP A 86 -0.62 -4.55 1.59
CA ASP A 86 -0.50 -5.10 0.25
C ASP A 86 -0.90 -6.58 0.23
N GLY A 87 -1.48 -7.03 -0.89
CA GLY A 87 -2.20 -8.29 -0.99
C GLY A 87 -3.70 -8.11 -1.29
N GLY A 88 -4.43 -9.23 -1.44
CA GLY A 88 -5.84 -9.22 -1.81
C GLY A 88 -6.76 -9.16 -0.60
N GLY A 89 -7.14 -7.98 -0.13
CA GLY A 89 -8.10 -7.84 0.97
C GLY A 89 -8.05 -6.53 1.73
N LYS A 90 -8.36 -6.60 3.02
CA LYS A 90 -8.30 -5.47 3.97
C LYS A 90 -7.52 -5.86 5.24
N ALA A 91 -6.69 -4.95 5.74
CA ALA A 91 -6.09 -5.07 7.07
C ALA A 91 -6.85 -4.21 8.07
N PHE A 92 -7.00 -4.70 9.30
CA PHE A 92 -7.67 -4.04 10.43
C PHE A 92 -6.66 -3.76 11.54
N PHE A 93 -6.73 -2.56 12.10
CA PHE A 93 -5.85 -2.04 13.13
C PHE A 93 -6.66 -1.56 14.33
N ALA A 94 -6.70 -2.36 15.40
CA ALA A 94 -7.33 -1.94 16.65
C ALA A 94 -6.31 -1.27 17.57
N VAL A 95 -6.69 -0.12 18.14
CA VAL A 95 -5.83 0.69 19.02
C VAL A 95 -6.42 0.73 20.42
N LEU A 96 -5.64 0.27 21.40
CA LEU A 96 -6.02 0.23 22.80
C LEU A 96 -5.11 1.14 23.63
N LEU A 97 -5.68 1.79 24.64
CA LEU A 97 -4.98 2.53 25.68
C LEU A 97 -5.36 1.97 27.05
N ALA A 98 -4.36 1.48 27.79
CA ALA A 98 -4.54 0.83 29.08
C ALA A 98 -5.64 -0.27 29.04
N GLY A 99 -5.64 -1.07 27.97
CA GLY A 99 -6.59 -2.16 27.76
C GLY A 99 -7.99 -1.74 27.32
N LYS A 100 -8.24 -0.44 27.08
CA LYS A 100 -9.52 0.07 26.55
C LYS A 100 -9.35 0.47 25.09
N GLU A 101 -10.31 0.11 24.25
CA GLU A 101 -10.32 0.53 22.85
C GLU A 101 -10.42 2.05 22.75
N LEU A 102 -9.51 2.65 21.98
CA LEU A 102 -9.59 4.05 21.55
C LEU A 102 -10.25 4.17 20.18
N THR A 103 -9.86 3.30 19.24
CA THR A 103 -10.37 3.32 17.87
C THR A 103 -10.00 2.02 17.13
N GLU A 104 -10.62 1.83 15.97
CA GLU A 104 -10.25 0.84 14.97
C GLU A 104 -10.12 1.54 13.61
N ALA A 105 -9.09 1.20 12.85
CA ALA A 105 -8.86 1.68 11.50
C ALA A 105 -8.69 0.50 10.54
N GLY A 106 -9.00 0.70 9.25
CA GLY A 106 -8.82 -0.33 8.23
C GLY A 106 -8.17 0.23 6.98
N ALA A 107 -7.26 -0.54 6.37
CA ALA A 107 -6.64 -0.21 5.10
C ALA A 107 -7.15 -1.18 4.02
N ALA A 108 -7.68 -0.64 2.92
CA ALA A 108 -7.82 -1.45 1.72
C ALA A 108 -6.42 -1.75 1.19
N CYS A 109 -6.11 -3.03 0.99
CA CYS A 109 -4.79 -3.41 0.48
C CYS A 109 -4.70 -3.10 -1.01
N ASN A 110 -3.51 -3.31 -1.61
CA ASN A 110 -3.04 -2.78 -2.91
C ASN A 110 -2.24 -1.47 -2.78
N GLY A 111 -1.51 -1.27 -1.68
CA GLY A 111 -0.52 -0.20 -1.55
C GLY A 111 -1.09 1.19 -1.22
N SER A 112 -2.40 1.30 -0.98
CA SER A 112 -2.99 2.53 -0.46
C SER A 112 -2.46 2.85 0.95
N ARG A 113 -2.33 4.14 1.24
CA ARG A 113 -2.08 4.65 2.59
C ARG A 113 -3.37 5.24 3.11
N GLU A 114 -3.85 4.72 4.23
CA GLU A 114 -4.98 5.29 4.96
C GLU A 114 -4.48 5.97 6.24
N THR A 115 -5.22 6.97 6.70
CA THR A 115 -4.90 7.69 7.93
C THR A 115 -6.10 7.79 8.85
N ALA A 116 -5.87 7.63 10.15
CA ALA A 116 -6.86 7.87 11.20
C ALA A 116 -6.29 8.82 12.25
N THR A 117 -7.12 9.74 12.75
CA THR A 117 -6.78 10.60 13.89
C THR A 117 -7.12 9.89 15.19
N ILE A 118 -6.21 9.93 16.16
CA ILE A 118 -6.36 9.30 17.47
C ILE A 118 -6.11 10.35 18.54
N THR A 119 -7.09 10.58 19.40
CA THR A 119 -6.92 11.40 20.60
C THR A 119 -6.59 10.50 21.78
N VAL A 120 -5.42 10.72 22.39
CA VAL A 120 -4.97 10.05 23.60
C VAL A 120 -5.35 10.94 24.80
N PRO A 121 -6.39 10.58 25.58
CA PRO A 121 -6.94 11.46 26.61
C PRO A 121 -6.02 11.62 27.83
N LYS A 122 -5.14 10.64 28.06
CA LYS A 122 -4.16 10.63 29.15
C LYS A 122 -3.00 9.72 28.79
N ALA A 123 -1.84 9.96 29.40
CA ALA A 123 -0.70 9.08 29.19
C ALA A 123 -1.01 7.64 29.63
N GLY A 124 -0.53 6.65 28.88
CA GLY A 124 -0.71 5.24 29.23
C GLY A 124 -0.11 4.27 28.22
N ARG A 125 -0.07 2.99 28.60
CA ARG A 125 0.35 1.89 27.71
C ARG A 125 -0.57 1.83 26.50
N MET A 126 0.00 1.89 25.32
CA MET A 126 -0.73 1.79 24.05
C MET A 126 -0.43 0.45 23.38
N GLU A 127 -1.45 -0.16 22.81
CA GLU A 127 -1.31 -1.37 22.00
C GLU A 127 -1.98 -1.16 20.64
N ILE A 128 -1.29 -1.55 19.57
CA ILE A 128 -1.86 -1.60 18.22
C ILE A 128 -1.80 -3.04 17.76
N SER A 129 -2.94 -3.58 17.37
CA SER A 129 -3.05 -4.92 16.81
C SER A 129 -3.40 -4.87 15.34
N ALA A 130 -2.64 -5.58 14.50
CA ALA A 130 -2.91 -5.74 13.07
C ALA A 130 -3.48 -7.14 12.81
N SER A 131 -4.51 -7.23 11.97
CA SER A 131 -5.12 -8.52 11.57
C SER A 131 -5.85 -8.43 10.23
N SER A 132 -6.17 -9.58 9.64
CA SER A 132 -7.01 -9.65 8.45
C SER A 132 -7.75 -10.98 8.37
N VAL A 133 -8.99 -10.95 7.87
CA VAL A 133 -9.76 -12.15 7.52
C VAL A 133 -9.36 -12.73 6.16
N ASP A 134 -8.71 -11.90 5.33
CA ASP A 134 -8.28 -12.16 3.96
C ASP A 134 -6.79 -12.54 3.88
N ALA A 135 -6.17 -12.91 5.00
CA ALA A 135 -4.77 -13.33 5.04
C ALA A 135 -4.49 -14.42 3.98
N PRO A 136 -3.32 -14.38 3.31
CA PRO A 136 -2.12 -13.64 3.70
C PRO A 136 -2.03 -12.21 3.11
N LEU A 137 -1.49 -11.26 3.89
CA LEU A 137 -1.18 -9.90 3.42
C LEU A 137 0.02 -9.25 4.13
N LEU A 138 0.61 -8.21 3.53
CA LEU A 138 1.60 -7.33 4.16
C LEU A 138 0.91 -6.20 4.89
N TYR A 139 1.50 -5.76 6.00
CA TYR A 139 1.04 -4.56 6.71
C TYR A 139 2.22 -3.70 7.15
N ALA A 140 1.98 -2.40 7.23
CA ALA A 140 2.83 -1.48 7.97
C ALA A 140 1.96 -0.38 8.57
N TYR A 141 2.38 0.12 9.72
CA TYR A 141 1.77 1.29 10.32
C TYR A 141 2.78 2.11 11.10
N GLN A 142 2.44 3.39 11.30
CA GLN A 142 3.14 4.28 12.21
C GLN A 142 2.13 5.18 12.91
N LEU A 143 2.32 5.36 14.21
CA LEU A 143 1.60 6.31 15.04
C LEU A 143 2.55 7.48 15.33
N VAL A 144 2.19 8.65 14.86
CA VAL A 144 3.02 9.87 14.97
C VAL A 144 2.21 10.96 15.66
N PRO A 145 2.80 11.78 16.55
CA PRO A 145 2.12 12.95 17.09
C PRO A 145 1.54 13.84 15.97
N GLY A 146 0.29 14.26 16.17
CA GLY A 146 -0.39 15.24 15.33
C GLY A 146 0.37 16.56 15.31
N ARG A 147 0.12 17.37 14.28
CA ARG A 147 0.64 18.74 14.24
C ARG A 147 -0.14 19.65 15.18
#